data_AF-B5CL32-F1
#
_entry.id   AF-B5CL32-F1
#
_cell.length_a   1.000
_cell.length_b   1.000
_cell.length_c   1.000
_cell.angle_alpha   90.00
_cell.angle_beta   90.00
_cell.angle_gamma   90.00
#
_symmetry.space_group_name_H-M   'P 1'
#
loop_
_entity.id
_entity.type
_entity.pdbx_description
1 polymer ?
#
loop_
_entity_poly.entity_id
_entity_poly.type
_entity_poly.pdbx_seq_one_letter_code
_entity_poly.pdbx_strand_id
1 'polypeptide(L)'
;MIKVENIKGRLFLVGAEDDSFWEAGKYIRRMDRRLKERPHTCEYVPLVYEHGTHFVLPESMLRMVLPVGLKFVLRFIFKAAKEYPDECEAARKDIDRRLSAALKEWREEN
;
A
#
# COMPACT_ATOMS: atom_id res chain seq x y z
N MET A 1 4.32 -19.85 7.21
CA MET A 1 3.75 -18.55 7.62
C MET A 1 4.90 -17.65 8.06
N ILE A 2 5.00 -16.43 7.52
CA ILE A 2 6.08 -15.48 7.87
C ILE A 2 5.87 -15.00 9.31
N LYS A 3 6.94 -15.04 10.13
CA LYS A 3 6.93 -14.59 11.52
C LYS A 3 7.18 -13.08 11.58
N VAL A 4 6.16 -12.28 11.26
CA VAL A 4 6.28 -10.81 11.19
C VAL A 4 6.64 -10.15 12.53
N GLU A 5 6.40 -10.81 13.66
CA GLU A 5 6.78 -10.32 15.00
C GLU A 5 8.31 -10.25 15.19
N ASN A 6 9.07 -10.94 14.34
CA ASN A 6 10.54 -10.92 14.37
C ASN A 6 11.13 -9.70 13.65
N ILE A 7 10.33 -8.95 12.88
CA ILE A 7 10.79 -7.74 12.18
C ILE A 7 11.15 -6.67 13.22
N LYS A 8 12.23 -5.93 12.97
CA LYS A 8 12.71 -4.83 13.80
C LYS A 8 12.59 -3.51 13.03
N GLY A 9 12.44 -2.41 13.75
CA GLY A 9 12.24 -1.08 13.16
C GLY A 9 10.77 -0.82 12.81
N ARG A 10 10.56 0.03 11.79
CA ARG A 10 9.23 0.51 11.37
C ARG A 10 8.71 -0.29 10.18
N LEU A 11 7.49 -0.81 10.27
CA LEU A 11 6.86 -1.68 9.28
C LEU A 11 5.54 -1.09 8.75
N PHE A 12 5.50 -0.78 7.46
CA PHE A 12 4.25 -0.41 6.77
C PHE A 12 3.66 -1.63 6.07
N LEU A 13 2.40 -1.95 6.37
CA LEU A 13 1.64 -3.03 5.73
C LEU A 13 0.57 -2.40 4.85
N VAL A 14 0.76 -2.42 3.52
CA VAL A 14 -0.10 -1.68 2.58
C VAL A 14 -0.81 -2.62 1.62
N GLY A 15 -2.11 -2.47 1.45
CA GLY A 15 -2.90 -3.25 0.49
C GLY A 15 -4.35 -2.77 0.38
N ALA A 16 -5.11 -3.39 -0.52
CA ALA A 16 -6.53 -3.11 -0.73
C ALA A 16 -7.39 -4.39 -0.58
N GLU A 17 -8.69 -4.23 -0.34
CA GLU A 17 -9.65 -5.35 -0.31
C GLU A 17 -9.88 -5.96 -1.68
N ASP A 18 -9.93 -5.11 -2.70
CA ASP A 18 -10.23 -5.46 -4.09
C ASP A 18 -8.97 -5.65 -4.94
N ASP A 19 -7.83 -5.91 -4.31
CA ASP A 19 -6.60 -6.30 -5.01
C ASP A 19 -6.86 -7.58 -5.82
N SER A 20 -6.73 -7.46 -7.14
CA SER A 20 -7.11 -8.50 -8.09
C SER A 20 -6.07 -9.62 -8.25
N PHE A 21 -4.88 -9.49 -7.65
CA PHE A 21 -3.81 -10.48 -7.77
C PHE A 21 -3.73 -11.37 -6.53
N TRP A 22 -4.05 -10.84 -5.35
CA TRP A 22 -4.01 -11.57 -4.09
C TRP A 22 -4.93 -10.97 -3.04
N GLU A 23 -5.30 -11.76 -2.02
CA GLU A 23 -6.14 -11.30 -0.90
C GLU A 23 -5.34 -10.41 0.08
N ALA A 24 -4.81 -9.28 -0.39
CA ALA A 24 -3.89 -8.41 0.33
C ALA A 24 -4.49 -7.91 1.66
N GLY A 25 -5.72 -7.38 1.65
CA GLY A 25 -6.42 -6.93 2.86
C GLY A 25 -6.56 -8.03 3.94
N LYS A 26 -6.90 -9.26 3.52
CA LYS A 26 -6.96 -10.44 4.41
C LYS A 26 -5.59 -10.77 5.01
N TYR A 27 -4.53 -10.72 4.22
CA TYR A 27 -3.18 -11.02 4.71
C TYR A 27 -2.70 -9.96 5.70
N ILE A 28 -2.99 -8.68 5.46
CA ILE A 28 -2.65 -7.59 6.39
C ILE A 28 -3.42 -7.75 7.69
N ARG A 29 -4.73 -8.04 7.66
CA ARG A 29 -5.50 -8.33 8.88
C ARG A 29 -4.92 -9.49 9.69
N ARG A 30 -4.44 -10.54 9.01
CA ARG A 30 -3.76 -11.66 9.68
C ARG A 30 -2.44 -11.22 10.33
N MET A 31 -1.66 -10.37 9.66
CA MET A 31 -0.41 -9.83 10.18
C MET A 31 -0.67 -8.88 11.37
N ASP A 32 -1.66 -7.99 11.28
CA ASP A 32 -2.09 -7.10 12.36
C ASP A 32 -2.53 -7.89 13.60
N ARG A 33 -3.40 -8.91 13.43
CA ARG A 33 -3.80 -9.78 14.54
C ARG A 33 -2.61 -10.45 15.19
N ARG A 34 -1.69 -10.98 14.39
CA ARG A 34 -0.49 -11.66 14.89
C ARG A 34 0.43 -10.72 15.69
N LEU A 35 0.59 -9.48 15.24
CA LEU A 35 1.38 -8.47 15.95
C LEU A 35 0.71 -8.06 17.25
N LYS A 36 -0.63 -7.89 17.27
CA LYS A 36 -1.38 -7.63 18.51
C LYS A 36 -1.28 -8.75 19.56
N GLU A 37 -1.17 -10.00 19.12
CA GLU A 37 -1.19 -11.18 20.00
C GLU A 37 0.19 -11.64 20.47
N ARG A 38 1.28 -11.17 19.87
CA ARG A 38 2.63 -11.66 20.14
C ARG A 38 3.57 -10.53 20.58
N PRO A 39 4.50 -10.77 21.51
CA PRO A 39 5.53 -9.80 21.81
C PRO A 39 6.34 -9.43 20.56
N HIS A 40 6.46 -8.14 20.26
CA HIS A 40 7.31 -7.59 19.22
C HIS A 40 7.86 -6.23 19.65
N THR A 41 8.89 -5.77 18.94
CA THR A 41 9.49 -4.45 19.16
C THR A 41 9.38 -3.54 17.95
N CYS A 42 8.74 -4.00 16.86
CA CYS A 42 8.51 -3.14 15.70
C CYS A 42 7.39 -2.14 15.98
N GLU A 43 7.58 -0.92 15.48
CA GLU A 43 6.48 0.00 15.22
C GLU A 43 5.84 -0.41 13.90
N TYR A 44 4.53 -0.55 13.84
CA TYR A 44 3.87 -0.98 12.61
C TYR A 44 2.62 -0.17 12.30
N VAL A 45 2.36 0.01 11.00
CA VAL A 45 1.24 0.78 10.47
C VAL A 45 0.50 -0.07 9.44
N PRO A 46 -0.68 -0.60 9.78
CA PRO A 46 -1.54 -1.29 8.82
C PRO A 46 -2.38 -0.30 8.03
N LEU A 47 -2.25 -0.32 6.70
CA LEU A 47 -2.99 0.49 5.75
C LEU A 47 -3.75 -0.44 4.80
N VAL A 48 -5.03 -0.67 5.08
CA VAL A 48 -5.93 -1.44 4.23
C VAL A 48 -6.98 -0.51 3.66
N TYR A 49 -6.97 -0.35 2.34
CA TYR A 49 -7.93 0.47 1.61
C TYR A 49 -9.09 -0.39 1.10
N GLU A 50 -10.30 0.18 1.08
CA GLU A 50 -11.45 -0.51 0.47
C GLU A 50 -11.22 -0.73 -1.02
N HIS A 51 -10.74 0.32 -1.71
CA HIS A 51 -10.42 0.28 -3.12
C HIS A 51 -8.97 0.67 -3.39
N GLY A 52 -8.30 -0.12 -4.22
CA GLY A 52 -6.95 0.16 -4.67
C GLY A 52 -6.49 -0.78 -5.78
N THR A 53 -5.42 -0.38 -6.45
CA THR A 53 -4.76 -1.26 -7.43
C THR A 53 -3.61 -2.00 -6.78
N HIS A 54 -3.38 -3.25 -7.21
CA HIS A 54 -2.21 -4.04 -6.82
C HIS A 54 -0.90 -3.25 -6.99
N PHE A 55 -0.77 -2.56 -8.13
CA PHE A 55 0.33 -1.66 -8.37
C PHE A 55 0.03 -0.30 -7.74
N VAL A 56 0.64 -0.05 -6.58
CA VAL A 56 0.66 1.27 -5.95
C VAL A 56 1.85 2.04 -6.53
N LEU A 57 1.74 2.43 -7.80
CA LEU A 57 2.78 3.26 -8.42
C LEU A 57 2.67 4.70 -7.89
N PRO A 58 3.78 5.32 -7.45
CA PRO A 58 3.80 6.73 -7.05
C PRO A 58 3.25 7.61 -8.16
N GLU A 59 2.47 8.64 -7.81
CA GLU A 59 1.89 9.53 -8.81
C GLU A 59 2.96 10.22 -9.66
N SER A 60 4.10 10.57 -9.04
CA SER A 60 5.28 11.12 -9.70
C SER A 60 5.85 10.17 -10.77
N MET A 61 5.93 8.87 -10.48
CA MET A 61 6.38 7.85 -11.43
C MET A 61 5.36 7.66 -12.55
N LEU A 62 4.07 7.62 -12.24
CA LEU A 62 3.02 7.53 -13.27
C LEU A 62 3.03 8.73 -14.22
N ARG A 63 3.28 9.95 -13.72
CA ARG A 63 3.40 11.15 -14.56
C ARG A 63 4.66 11.14 -15.44
N MET A 64 5.73 10.48 -15.00
CA MET A 64 7.00 10.42 -15.73
C MET A 64 7.00 9.37 -16.85
N VAL A 65 6.34 8.23 -16.62
CA VAL A 65 6.45 7.04 -17.49
C VAL A 65 5.27 6.90 -18.46
N LEU A 66 4.12 7.52 -18.18
CA LEU A 66 2.93 7.37 -19.02
C LEU A 66 2.82 8.53 -20.03
N PRO A 67 2.97 8.29 -21.35
CA PRO A 67 2.50 9.26 -22.34
C PRO A 67 0.99 9.46 -22.13
N VAL A 68 0.48 10.65 -22.48
CA VAL A 68 -0.86 11.20 -22.13
C VAL A 68 -2.06 10.23 -22.29
N GLY A 69 -1.91 9.12 -23.01
CA GLY A 69 -2.92 8.06 -23.18
C GLY A 69 -2.89 6.85 -22.21
N LEU A 70 -1.82 6.58 -21.44
CA LEU A 70 -1.72 5.32 -20.66
C LEU A 70 -2.59 5.29 -19.38
N LYS A 71 -3.05 6.46 -18.90
CA LYS A 71 -4.12 6.55 -17.87
C LYS A 71 -5.38 5.76 -18.29
N PHE A 72 -5.69 5.70 -19.59
CA PHE A 72 -6.81 4.92 -20.10
C PHE A 72 -6.53 3.41 -20.02
N VAL A 73 -5.29 2.94 -20.20
CA VAL A 73 -4.95 1.51 -20.21
C VAL A 73 -5.02 0.90 -18.81
N LEU A 74 -4.60 1.62 -17.77
CA LEU A 74 -4.68 1.12 -16.39
C LEU A 74 -6.13 0.84 -15.95
N ARG A 75 -7.10 1.63 -16.45
CA ARG A 75 -8.54 1.40 -16.26
C ARG A 75 -9.05 0.12 -16.95
N PHE A 76 -8.35 -0.41 -17.95
CA PHE A 76 -8.74 -1.66 -18.61
C PHE A 76 -8.11 -2.90 -17.97
N ILE A 77 -7.00 -2.76 -17.24
CA ILE A 77 -6.27 -3.89 -16.63
C ILE A 77 -6.77 -4.18 -15.21
N PHE A 78 -7.17 -3.16 -14.46
CA PHE A 78 -7.63 -3.33 -13.07
C PHE A 78 -9.11 -2.96 -12.96
N LYS A 79 -9.93 -3.94 -12.54
CA LYS A 79 -11.36 -3.75 -12.30
C LYS A 79 -11.62 -2.62 -11.30
N ALA A 80 -10.84 -2.56 -10.21
CA ALA A 80 -10.89 -1.50 -9.21
C ALA A 80 -10.62 -0.11 -9.81
N ALA A 81 -9.61 0.03 -10.69
CA ALA A 81 -9.30 1.32 -11.34
C ALA A 81 -10.39 1.78 -12.33
N LYS A 82 -11.19 0.84 -12.83
CA LYS A 82 -12.34 1.12 -13.70
C LYS A 82 -13.57 1.56 -12.91
N GLU A 83 -13.87 0.83 -11.83
CA GLU A 83 -15.09 0.98 -11.03
C GLU A 83 -14.94 2.10 -9.98
N TYR A 84 -13.76 2.24 -9.38
CA TYR A 84 -13.45 3.15 -8.27
C TYR A 84 -12.19 3.98 -8.53
N PRO A 85 -12.15 4.77 -9.62
CA PRO A 85 -10.95 5.51 -10.04
C PRO A 85 -10.50 6.56 -9.02
N ASP A 86 -11.44 7.24 -8.36
CA ASP A 86 -11.15 8.35 -7.45
C ASP A 86 -10.64 7.83 -6.11
N GLU A 87 -11.21 6.73 -5.63
CA GLU A 87 -10.77 6.02 -4.43
C GLU A 87 -9.39 5.40 -4.63
N CYS A 88 -9.14 4.79 -5.80
CA CYS A 88 -7.82 4.30 -6.18
C CYS A 88 -6.78 5.44 -6.23
N GLU A 89 -7.16 6.63 -6.69
CA GLU A 89 -6.27 7.80 -6.69
C GLU A 89 -6.02 8.34 -5.28
N ALA A 90 -7.05 8.42 -4.45
CA ALA A 90 -6.94 8.84 -3.07
C ALA A 90 -6.03 7.90 -2.26
N ALA A 91 -6.20 6.58 -2.43
CA ALA A 91 -5.35 5.57 -1.81
C ALA A 91 -3.88 5.76 -2.23
N ARG A 92 -3.59 5.91 -3.53
CA ARG A 92 -2.23 6.16 -4.02
C ARG A 92 -1.60 7.42 -3.42
N LYS A 93 -2.34 8.52 -3.36
CA LYS A 93 -1.88 9.79 -2.78
C LYS A 93 -1.60 9.67 -1.29
N ASP A 94 -2.46 8.98 -0.54
CA ASP A 94 -2.25 8.77 0.90
C ASP A 94 -1.02 7.89 1.16
N ILE A 95 -0.87 6.80 0.39
CA ILE A 95 0.30 5.90 0.49
C ILE A 95 1.60 6.68 0.20
N ASP A 96 1.64 7.42 -0.90
CA ASP A 96 2.81 8.22 -1.29
C ASP A 96 3.19 9.23 -0.21
N ARG A 97 2.21 9.96 0.34
CA ARG A 97 2.42 10.92 1.43
C ARG A 97 2.99 10.25 2.68
N ARG A 98 2.37 9.15 3.15
CA ARG A 98 2.77 8.47 4.39
C ARG A 98 4.14 7.83 4.28
N LEU A 99 4.41 7.13 3.18
CA LEU A 99 5.70 6.48 2.96
C LEU A 99 6.81 7.51 2.75
N SER A 100 6.55 8.59 2.01
CA SER A 100 7.53 9.68 1.84
C SER A 100 7.87 10.35 3.17
N ALA A 101 6.87 10.60 4.02
CA ALA A 101 7.10 11.14 5.37
C ALA A 101 7.93 10.17 6.22
N ALA A 102 7.56 8.89 6.26
CA ALA A 102 8.28 7.87 7.03
C ALA A 102 9.72 7.68 6.56
N LEU A 103 9.97 7.72 5.24
CA LEU A 103 11.32 7.65 4.67
C LEU A 103 12.14 8.90 4.99
N LYS A 104 11.51 10.08 4.98
CA LYS A 104 12.18 11.33 5.36
C LYS A 104 12.58 11.30 6.83
N GLU A 105 11.67 10.92 7.72
CA GLU A 105 11.94 10.75 9.16
C GLU A 105 13.08 9.75 9.37
N TRP A 106 13.00 8.58 8.75
CA TRP A 106 14.03 7.56 8.86
C TRP A 106 15.43 8.05 8.42
N ARG A 107 15.50 8.87 7.37
CA ARG A 107 16.75 9.48 6.89
C ARG A 107 17.27 10.60 7.78
N GLU A 108 16.41 11.23 8.59
CA GLU A 108 16.83 12.29 9.53
C GLU A 108 17.29 11.70 10.87
N GLU A 109 16.79 10.51 11.22
CA GLU A 109 17.16 9.75 12.42
C GLU A 109 18.47 8.93 12.28
N ASN A 110 19.00 8.76 11.06
CA ASN A 110 20.19 7.95 10.75
C ASN A 110 21.19 8.73 9.88
#